data_AF-A0A6J8B032-F1
#
_entry.id   AF-A0A6J8B032-F1
#
_cell.length_a   1.000
_cell.length_b   1.000
_cell.length_c   1.000
_cell.angle_alpha   90.00
_cell.angle_beta   90.00
_cell.angle_gamma   90.00
#
_symmetry.space_group_name_H-M   'P 1'
#
loop_
_entity.id
_entity.type
_entity.pdbx_description
1 polymer ?
#
loop_
_entity_poly.entity_id
_entity_poly.type
_entity_poly.pdbx_seq_one_letter_code
_entity_poly.pdbx_strand_id
1 'polypeptide(L)'
;MMNFWGSEWMDSSNSTEILDRRRLSEAWYKKTIIEMFTEYNIDDKIEFIKSDKIEALLVFHVEKLWKGFSKKWSSSFHTDNCKHTECSKAIIIDGHMKGTRSVCAARGVQYVESKELGTVEMGCWKMPCKGSMYCQDHKNLQMQDHKAPVAKEYDNEEDSTDCKTLKEKGPLIKCKTAGICASVYNCGIINGMKELYGCESLTQVYMFLVWLAKELLHFPNLLAYDDACHLKKFIINPLRAIKSQYSQFLAALRIVVDKMHFANHVDKWCRRNVNPYTDEQFKNINTEACEQTFQFVAKYKYSIQLNICHMENIICSC
;
A
#
# COMPACT_ATOMS: atom_id res chain seq x y z
N MET A 1 23.04 42.97 -11.76
CA MET A 1 23.70 41.65 -11.81
C MET A 1 24.13 41.30 -10.39
N MET A 2 23.32 40.51 -9.68
CA MET A 2 23.59 40.04 -8.33
C MET A 2 23.69 38.52 -8.39
N ASN A 3 24.91 38.00 -8.30
CA ASN A 3 25.20 36.59 -8.05
C ASN A 3 25.37 36.43 -6.54
N PHE A 4 24.43 35.79 -5.85
CA PHE A 4 24.60 35.39 -4.45
C PHE A 4 23.68 34.20 -4.11
N TRP A 5 23.96 33.01 -4.66
CA TRP A 5 23.39 31.76 -4.16
C TRP A 5 24.42 30.62 -4.23
N GLY A 6 24.91 30.18 -3.06
CA GLY A 6 24.95 28.75 -2.75
C GLY A 6 26.20 27.92 -3.06
N SER A 7 27.39 28.49 -3.27
CA SER A 7 28.60 27.69 -3.57
C SER A 7 29.47 27.35 -2.35
N GLU A 8 29.30 28.04 -1.22
CA GLU A 8 30.28 28.01 -0.12
C GLU A 8 30.42 26.67 0.62
N TRP A 9 29.48 25.73 0.44
CA TRP A 9 29.50 24.42 1.11
C TRP A 9 30.10 23.31 0.22
N MET A 10 30.35 23.59 -1.06
CA MET A 10 31.01 22.65 -1.97
C MET A 10 32.52 22.86 -2.08
N ASP A 11 33.05 23.97 -1.58
CA ASP A 11 34.48 24.29 -1.67
C ASP A 11 35.27 23.86 -0.42
N SER A 12 35.14 22.58 -0.06
CA SER A 12 35.92 22.00 1.04
C SER A 12 36.82 20.88 0.53
N SER A 13 37.88 21.27 -0.18
CA SER A 13 39.01 20.41 -0.54
C SER A 13 39.78 19.83 0.66
N ASN A 14 39.33 20.09 1.90
CA ASN A 14 39.92 19.62 3.16
C ASN A 14 38.90 19.16 4.22
N SER A 15 37.61 18.97 3.93
CA SER A 15 36.68 18.50 4.96
C SER A 15 36.71 16.97 5.11
N THR A 16 37.27 16.50 6.21
CA THR A 16 37.03 15.15 6.75
C THR A 16 35.66 15.05 7.43
N GLU A 17 34.73 15.98 7.16
CA GLU A 17 33.40 15.98 7.76
C GLU A 17 32.55 14.90 7.08
N ILE A 18 32.29 13.85 7.83
CA ILE A 18 31.36 12.79 7.46
C ILE A 18 30.00 13.45 7.19
N LEU A 19 29.54 13.39 5.93
CA LEU A 19 28.18 13.81 5.54
C LEU A 19 27.14 13.20 6.50
N ASP A 20 26.43 14.04 7.26
CA ASP A 20 25.34 13.56 8.11
C ASP A 20 24.19 13.06 7.22
N ARG A 21 24.08 11.74 7.13
CA ARG A 21 23.06 11.04 6.35
C ARG A 21 21.64 11.51 6.67
N ARG A 22 21.35 11.92 7.91
CA ARG A 22 20.02 12.42 8.29
C ARG A 22 19.74 13.75 7.62
N ARG A 23 20.69 14.69 7.66
CA ARG A 23 20.56 16.00 7.01
C ARG A 23 20.38 15.85 5.49
N LEU A 24 21.13 14.94 4.87
CA LEU A 24 20.97 14.66 3.44
C LEU A 24 19.60 14.05 3.12
N SER A 25 19.11 13.13 3.96
CA SER A 25 17.80 12.49 3.77
C SER A 25 16.65 13.50 3.94
N GLU A 26 16.74 14.38 4.94
CA GLU A 26 15.77 15.47 5.14
C GLU A 26 15.79 16.48 3.98
N ALA A 27 16.98 16.87 3.51
CA ALA A 27 17.13 17.79 2.38
C ALA A 27 16.56 17.19 1.10
N TRP A 28 16.85 15.91 0.83
CA TRP A 28 16.28 15.19 -0.32
C TRP A 28 14.76 15.11 -0.24
N TYR A 29 14.22 14.73 0.92
CA TYR A 29 12.77 14.66 1.14
C TYR A 29 12.07 16.01 0.92
N LYS A 30 12.62 17.10 1.49
CA LYS A 30 12.11 18.46 1.26
C LYS A 30 12.16 18.86 -0.21
N LYS A 31 13.28 18.60 -0.90
CA LYS A 31 13.42 18.88 -2.33
C LYS A 31 12.33 18.16 -3.14
N THR A 32 12.11 16.88 -2.86
CA THR A 32 11.06 16.08 -3.53
C THR A 32 9.68 16.66 -3.32
N ILE A 33 9.35 17.10 -2.10
CA ILE A 33 8.05 17.71 -1.79
C ILE A 33 7.89 19.05 -2.53
N ILE A 34 8.92 19.90 -2.55
CA ILE A 34 8.90 21.18 -3.28
C ILE A 34 8.66 20.94 -4.78
N GLU A 35 9.37 19.98 -5.37
CA GLU A 35 9.21 19.60 -6.78
C GLU A 35 7.78 19.09 -7.04
N MET A 36 7.24 18.23 -6.18
CA MET A 36 5.87 17.72 -6.30
C MET A 36 4.82 18.83 -6.16
N PHE A 37 4.98 19.74 -5.20
CA PHE A 37 4.03 20.84 -4.99
C PHE A 37 4.05 21.81 -6.18
N THR A 38 5.23 22.12 -6.69
CA THR A 38 5.39 22.93 -7.90
C THR A 38 4.73 22.25 -9.10
N GLU A 39 5.01 20.96 -9.32
CA GLU A 39 4.43 20.18 -10.41
C GLU A 39 2.90 20.08 -10.32
N TYR A 40 2.36 19.98 -9.11
CA TYR A 40 0.92 19.83 -8.86
C TYR A 40 0.19 21.15 -8.58
N ASN A 41 0.87 22.29 -8.75
CA ASN A 41 0.33 23.64 -8.50
C ASN A 41 -0.26 23.79 -7.08
N ILE A 42 0.45 23.27 -6.08
CA ILE A 42 0.14 23.45 -4.67
C ILE A 42 0.94 24.65 -4.17
N ASP A 43 0.26 25.78 -3.98
CA ASP A 43 0.85 27.03 -3.50
C ASP A 43 0.99 27.01 -1.98
N ASP A 44 2.13 26.50 -1.49
CA ASP A 44 2.47 26.52 -0.08
C ASP A 44 3.98 26.74 0.15
N LYS A 45 4.32 27.49 1.20
CA LYS A 45 5.69 27.98 1.45
C LYS A 45 6.57 26.92 2.15
N ILE A 46 6.86 25.82 1.46
CA ILE A 46 7.58 24.66 2.01
C ILE A 46 9.03 24.97 2.40
N GLU A 47 9.68 25.92 1.73
CA GLU A 47 11.09 26.26 1.94
C GLU A 47 11.41 26.65 3.40
N PHE A 48 10.42 27.11 4.14
CA PHE A 48 10.55 27.55 5.54
C PHE A 48 9.98 26.56 6.56
N ILE A 49 9.49 25.41 6.12
CA ILE A 49 8.86 24.42 6.99
C ILE A 49 9.92 23.55 7.66
N LYS A 50 9.86 23.49 9.00
CA LYS A 50 10.69 22.59 9.81
C LYS A 50 10.32 21.13 9.53
N SER A 51 11.29 20.23 9.60
CA SER A 51 11.11 18.82 9.22
C SER A 51 9.99 18.13 10.02
N ASP A 52 9.79 18.53 11.29
CA ASP A 52 8.74 18.04 12.19
C ASP A 52 7.31 18.51 11.84
N LYS A 53 7.16 19.40 10.85
CA LYS A 53 5.87 19.93 10.39
C LYS A 53 5.47 19.46 9.01
N ILE A 54 6.35 18.73 8.31
CA ILE A 54 6.11 18.27 6.95
C ILE A 54 4.91 17.30 6.89
N GLU A 55 4.78 16.38 7.84
CA GLU A 55 3.70 15.38 7.82
C GLU A 55 2.32 16.03 7.83
N ALA A 56 2.10 17.00 8.72
CA ALA A 56 0.82 17.71 8.83
C ALA A 56 0.47 18.45 7.52
N LEU A 57 1.49 18.97 6.83
CA LEU A 57 1.31 19.60 5.52
C LEU A 57 0.91 18.58 4.44
N LEU A 58 1.56 17.42 4.42
CA LEU A 58 1.22 16.37 3.46
C LEU A 58 -0.19 15.82 3.68
N VAL A 59 -0.62 15.68 4.93
CA VAL A 59 -2.02 15.36 5.25
C VAL A 59 -2.96 16.40 4.72
N PHE A 60 -2.67 17.67 4.98
CA PHE A 60 -3.52 18.77 4.53
C PHE A 60 -3.69 18.79 3.00
N HIS A 61 -2.70 18.31 2.25
CA HIS A 61 -2.73 18.24 0.80
C HIS A 61 -2.93 16.85 0.20
N VAL A 62 -3.25 15.84 1.01
CA VAL A 62 -3.33 14.44 0.56
C VAL A 62 -4.16 14.26 -0.70
N GLU A 63 -5.34 14.88 -0.78
CA GLU A 63 -6.22 14.77 -1.94
C GLU A 63 -5.61 15.39 -3.20
N LYS A 64 -4.95 16.54 -3.08
CA LYS A 64 -4.31 17.20 -4.22
C LYS A 64 -3.09 16.39 -4.69
N LEU A 65 -2.33 15.86 -3.74
CA LEU A 65 -1.18 15.00 -4.02
C LEU A 65 -1.61 13.72 -4.74
N TRP A 66 -2.66 13.05 -4.28
CA TRP A 66 -3.20 11.86 -4.96
C TRP A 66 -3.76 12.16 -6.34
N LYS A 67 -4.51 13.26 -6.50
CA LYS A 67 -4.98 13.69 -7.83
C LYS A 67 -3.82 13.97 -8.78
N GLY A 68 -2.78 14.67 -8.33
CA GLY A 68 -1.58 14.93 -9.12
C GLY A 68 -0.82 13.66 -9.49
N PHE A 69 -0.61 12.78 -8.50
CA PHE A 69 0.03 11.48 -8.69
C PHE A 69 -0.73 10.60 -9.69
N SER A 70 -2.04 10.46 -9.48
CA SER A 70 -2.95 9.69 -10.32
C SER A 70 -2.98 10.24 -11.75
N LYS A 71 -3.04 11.57 -11.92
CA LYS A 71 -2.90 12.21 -13.23
C LYS A 71 -1.56 11.90 -13.89
N LYS A 72 -0.45 11.97 -13.18
CA LYS A 72 0.87 11.72 -13.75
C LYS A 72 1.07 10.27 -14.17
N TRP A 73 0.68 9.32 -13.32
CA TRP A 73 1.06 7.92 -13.46
C TRP A 73 -0.04 6.99 -13.97
N SER A 74 -1.31 7.42 -13.88
CA SER A 74 -2.49 6.62 -14.23
C SER A 74 -3.29 7.24 -15.38
N SER A 75 -2.64 8.04 -16.22
CA SER A 75 -3.25 8.66 -17.41
C SER A 75 -2.30 8.62 -18.62
N SER A 76 -2.71 9.26 -19.71
CA SER A 76 -1.91 9.39 -20.93
C SER A 76 -0.53 10.02 -20.71
N PHE A 77 -0.38 10.86 -19.67
CA PHE A 77 0.93 11.38 -19.26
C PHE A 77 1.98 10.27 -19.07
N HIS A 78 1.58 9.13 -18.50
CA HIS A 78 2.46 7.97 -18.38
C HIS A 78 2.45 7.13 -19.65
N THR A 79 1.27 6.72 -20.13
CA THR A 79 1.18 5.71 -21.19
C THR A 79 1.81 6.18 -22.50
N ASP A 80 1.74 7.47 -22.82
CA ASP A 80 2.31 8.04 -24.04
C ASP A 80 3.85 8.11 -23.99
N ASN A 81 4.43 8.03 -22.80
CA ASN A 81 5.87 8.11 -22.55
C ASN A 81 6.48 6.76 -22.13
N CYS A 82 5.66 5.71 -22.00
CA CYS A 82 6.09 4.40 -21.58
C CYS A 82 6.52 3.55 -22.79
N LYS A 83 7.70 2.93 -22.70
CA LYS A 83 8.21 2.02 -23.75
C LYS A 83 7.62 0.61 -23.68
N HIS A 84 6.84 0.31 -22.64
CA HIS A 84 6.26 -1.02 -22.44
C HIS A 84 5.03 -1.20 -23.34
N THR A 85 5.05 -2.21 -24.23
CA THR A 85 3.99 -2.44 -25.22
C THR A 85 2.62 -2.69 -24.59
N GLU A 86 2.60 -3.34 -23.43
CA GLU A 86 1.39 -3.62 -22.65
C GLU A 86 1.22 -2.63 -21.47
N CYS A 87 1.70 -1.38 -21.58
CA CYS A 87 1.70 -0.41 -20.48
C CYS A 87 0.33 -0.28 -19.79
N SER A 88 0.33 -0.34 -18.45
CA SER A 88 -0.86 -0.11 -17.59
C SER A 88 -2.09 -0.94 -17.96
N LYS A 89 -1.91 -2.10 -18.62
CA LYS A 89 -3.03 -2.99 -18.99
C LYS A 89 -3.51 -3.86 -17.83
N ALA A 90 -2.67 -4.06 -16.81
CA ALA A 90 -3.03 -4.80 -15.61
C ALA A 90 -2.44 -4.15 -14.35
N ILE A 91 -3.12 -4.36 -13.23
CA ILE A 91 -2.59 -4.10 -11.89
C ILE A 91 -2.17 -5.43 -11.26
N ILE A 92 -1.01 -5.42 -10.63
CA ILE A 92 -0.47 -6.51 -9.83
C ILE A 92 -0.46 -6.01 -8.39
N ILE A 93 -1.01 -6.80 -7.48
CA ILE A 93 -0.99 -6.52 -6.05
C ILE A 93 -0.09 -7.51 -5.34
N ASP A 94 0.65 -7.02 -4.35
CA ASP A 94 1.39 -7.86 -3.41
C ASP A 94 1.35 -7.22 -2.01
N GLY A 95 0.94 -8.01 -1.01
CA GLY A 95 0.90 -7.64 0.41
C GLY A 95 2.25 -7.69 1.12
N HIS A 96 3.28 -8.24 0.47
CA HIS A 96 4.52 -8.65 1.10
C HIS A 96 5.70 -7.70 0.85
N MET A 97 5.44 -6.44 0.49
CA MET A 97 6.52 -5.45 0.43
C MET A 97 7.07 -5.21 1.84
N LYS A 98 8.37 -5.50 2.03
CA LYS A 98 9.05 -5.35 3.32
C LYS A 98 9.04 -3.89 3.79
N GLY A 99 8.43 -3.66 4.96
CA GLY A 99 8.31 -2.33 5.56
C GLY A 99 7.75 -2.36 6.98
N THR A 100 7.89 -3.48 7.68
CA THR A 100 7.25 -3.69 8.99
C THR A 100 7.78 -2.71 10.03
N ARG A 101 6.89 -2.08 10.80
CA ARG A 101 7.23 -1.28 11.98
C ARG A 101 6.49 -1.80 13.22
N SER A 102 6.94 -1.39 14.39
CA SER A 102 6.24 -1.73 15.64
C SER A 102 4.97 -0.90 15.78
N VAL A 103 3.86 -1.55 16.17
CA VAL A 103 2.58 -0.90 16.45
C VAL A 103 2.11 -1.21 17.85
N CYS A 104 1.21 -0.39 18.38
CA CYS A 104 0.62 -0.57 19.70
C CYS A 104 -0.13 -1.91 19.80
N ALA A 105 0.01 -2.58 20.94
CA ALA A 105 -0.62 -3.87 21.22
C ALA A 105 -2.14 -3.79 21.49
N ALA A 106 -2.71 -2.59 21.59
CA ALA A 106 -4.13 -2.39 21.82
C ALA A 106 -4.97 -2.90 20.63
N ARG A 107 -5.95 -3.75 20.93
CA ARG A 107 -6.89 -4.36 19.97
C ARG A 107 -8.31 -3.86 20.24
N GLY A 108 -9.18 -3.85 19.23
CA GLY A 108 -10.56 -3.39 19.38
C GLY A 108 -10.70 -1.92 19.74
N VAL A 109 -9.67 -1.12 19.50
CA VAL A 109 -9.60 0.30 19.84
C VAL A 109 -9.70 1.22 18.63
N GLN A 110 -9.65 0.66 17.42
CA GLN A 110 -9.83 1.39 16.18
C GLN A 110 -10.86 0.67 15.31
N TYR A 111 -11.61 1.46 14.57
CA TYR A 111 -12.66 0.97 13.68
C TYR A 111 -12.58 1.77 12.39
N VAL A 112 -12.66 1.07 11.26
CA VAL A 112 -12.73 1.71 9.95
C VAL A 112 -14.11 1.46 9.37
N GLU A 113 -14.79 2.55 9.02
CA GLU A 113 -16.08 2.49 8.37
C GLU A 113 -15.91 2.26 6.86
N SER A 114 -16.56 1.23 6.34
CA SER A 114 -16.61 0.93 4.92
C SER A 114 -18.06 0.75 4.49
N LYS A 115 -18.45 1.38 3.37
CA LYS A 115 -19.77 1.14 2.77
C LYS A 115 -19.93 -0.32 2.33
N GLU A 116 -18.82 -0.94 1.91
CA GLU A 116 -18.76 -2.27 1.35
C GLU A 116 -18.68 -3.37 2.41
N LEU A 117 -18.04 -3.09 3.55
CA LEU A 117 -17.78 -4.08 4.61
C LEU A 117 -18.48 -3.76 5.94
N GLY A 118 -19.08 -2.59 6.09
CA GLY A 118 -19.54 -2.07 7.38
C GLY A 118 -18.36 -1.62 8.24
N THR A 119 -18.54 -1.69 9.55
CA THR A 119 -17.49 -1.38 10.53
C THR A 119 -16.49 -2.52 10.62
N VAL A 120 -15.22 -2.24 10.29
CA VAL A 120 -14.10 -3.17 10.41
C VAL A 120 -13.30 -2.85 11.65
N GLU A 121 -13.22 -3.79 12.59
CA GLU A 121 -12.38 -3.66 13.79
C GLU A 121 -10.89 -3.77 13.43
N MET A 122 -10.09 -2.83 13.92
CA MET A 122 -8.65 -2.74 13.70
C MET A 122 -7.88 -2.55 15.02
N GLY A 123 -6.60 -2.91 15.00
CA GLY A 123 -5.67 -2.60 16.09
C GLY A 123 -5.24 -1.13 16.09
N CYS A 124 -4.60 -0.69 17.17
CA CYS A 124 -4.01 0.65 17.21
C CYS A 124 -2.77 0.74 16.31
N TRP A 125 -2.80 1.65 15.33
CA TRP A 125 -1.69 1.90 14.39
C TRP A 125 -0.55 2.75 14.95
N LYS A 126 -0.70 3.32 16.17
CA LYS A 126 0.31 4.21 16.74
C LYS A 126 1.55 3.43 17.19
N MET A 127 2.72 4.04 17.07
CA MET A 127 3.95 3.46 17.59
C MET A 127 3.88 3.32 19.13
N PRO A 128 4.42 2.22 19.68
CA PRO A 128 4.50 2.05 21.13
C PRO A 128 5.53 2.98 21.76
N CYS A 129 5.31 3.37 23.02
CA CYS A 129 6.28 4.12 23.80
C CYS A 129 7.56 3.30 24.04
N LYS A 130 8.70 3.98 24.21
CA LYS A 130 9.98 3.30 24.52
C LYS A 130 9.84 2.44 25.78
N GLY A 131 10.14 1.14 25.66
CA GLY A 131 10.03 0.18 26.77
C GLY A 131 8.61 -0.33 27.04
N SER A 132 7.62 0.04 26.23
CA SER A 132 6.23 -0.41 26.33
C SER A 132 5.80 -1.14 25.07
N MET A 133 4.74 -1.96 25.17
CA MET A 133 4.02 -2.49 24.00
C MET A 133 2.86 -1.58 23.56
N TYR A 134 2.56 -0.53 24.32
CA TYR A 134 1.44 0.35 24.10
C TYR A 134 1.90 1.78 23.77
N CYS A 135 1.12 2.49 22.95
CA CYS A 135 1.34 3.90 22.66
C CYS A 135 0.92 4.79 23.86
N GLN A 136 1.14 6.09 23.74
CA GLN A 136 0.85 7.05 24.81
C GLN A 136 -0.62 7.03 25.27
N ASP A 137 -1.54 6.80 24.33
CA ASP A 137 -2.99 6.77 24.61
C ASP A 137 -3.41 5.48 25.30
N HIS A 138 -2.69 4.39 25.02
CA HIS A 138 -3.03 3.05 25.48
C HIS A 138 -2.09 2.53 26.57
N LYS A 139 -1.18 3.36 27.07
CA LYS A 139 -0.16 2.99 28.09
C LYS A 139 -0.75 2.49 29.40
N ASN A 140 -2.01 2.83 29.68
CA ASN A 140 -2.74 2.45 30.88
C ASN A 140 -3.63 1.23 30.68
N LEU A 141 -3.71 0.65 29.47
CA LEU A 141 -4.42 -0.60 29.27
C LEU A 141 -3.71 -1.71 30.03
N GLN A 142 -4.44 -2.39 30.92
CA GLN A 142 -3.91 -3.55 31.63
C GLN A 142 -3.86 -4.76 30.67
N MET A 143 -2.89 -5.66 30.85
CA MET A 143 -2.64 -6.84 30.00
C MET A 143 -3.81 -7.87 29.92
N GLN A 144 -4.98 -7.58 30.48
CA GLN A 144 -6.05 -8.57 30.68
C GLN A 144 -7.11 -8.62 29.56
N ASP A 145 -7.10 -7.72 28.58
CA ASP A 145 -8.14 -7.70 27.52
C ASP A 145 -7.76 -8.48 26.26
N HIS A 146 -6.93 -9.53 26.38
CA HIS A 146 -6.56 -10.40 25.26
C HIS A 146 -7.66 -11.42 24.94
N LYS A 147 -8.82 -10.95 24.46
CA LYS A 147 -9.68 -11.80 23.63
C LYS A 147 -9.27 -11.59 22.18
N ALA A 148 -8.91 -12.70 21.51
CA ALA A 148 -8.77 -12.69 20.06
C ALA A 148 -10.11 -12.22 19.47
N PRO A 149 -10.11 -11.31 18.48
CA PRO A 149 -11.34 -10.99 17.78
C PRO A 149 -11.89 -12.28 17.17
N VAL A 150 -13.13 -12.60 17.51
CA VAL A 150 -13.91 -13.59 16.77
C VAL A 150 -14.31 -12.88 15.49
N ALA A 151 -13.58 -13.12 14.40
CA ALA A 151 -14.11 -12.81 13.09
C ALA A 151 -15.44 -13.56 12.98
N LYS A 152 -16.56 -12.82 12.90
CA LYS A 152 -17.80 -13.40 12.39
C LYS A 152 -17.62 -13.56 10.88
N GLU A 153 -16.89 -14.59 10.50
CA GLU A 153 -16.97 -15.13 9.16
C GLU A 153 -18.37 -15.71 9.01
N TYR A 154 -19.14 -15.17 8.06
CA TYR A 154 -20.27 -15.90 7.50
C TYR A 154 -19.67 -16.93 6.56
N ASP A 155 -19.07 -17.97 7.13
CA ASP A 155 -18.65 -19.16 6.42
C ASP A 155 -19.91 -19.94 6.07
N ASN A 156 -20.36 -19.81 4.82
CA ASN A 156 -21.15 -20.87 4.21
C ASN A 156 -20.18 -22.03 3.95
N GLU A 157 -20.42 -23.17 4.59
CA GLU A 157 -19.59 -24.38 4.52
C GLU A 157 -19.34 -24.90 3.09
N GLU A 158 -20.07 -24.41 2.08
CA GLU A 158 -19.88 -24.72 0.66
C GLU A 158 -18.73 -23.96 -0.02
N ASP A 159 -18.10 -22.96 0.61
CA ASP A 159 -17.09 -22.10 -0.03
C ASP A 159 -15.63 -22.46 0.34
N SER A 160 -15.42 -23.53 1.13
CA SER A 160 -14.08 -23.98 1.52
C SER A 160 -13.29 -24.47 0.31
N THR A 161 -12.25 -23.72 -0.08
CA THR A 161 -11.23 -24.18 -1.01
C THR A 161 -10.19 -24.98 -0.25
N ASP A 162 -9.82 -26.17 -0.75
CA ASP A 162 -8.70 -26.98 -0.21
C ASP A 162 -7.31 -26.31 -0.41
N CYS A 163 -7.29 -25.03 -0.79
CA CYS A 163 -6.09 -24.26 -1.08
C CYS A 163 -5.50 -23.69 0.21
N LYS A 164 -4.32 -24.18 0.61
CA LYS A 164 -3.64 -23.81 1.87
C LYS A 164 -2.86 -22.48 1.78
N THR A 165 -3.24 -21.57 0.89
CA THR A 165 -2.52 -20.31 0.62
C THR A 165 -2.99 -19.13 1.47
N LEU A 166 -4.08 -19.28 2.25
CA LEU A 166 -4.57 -18.25 3.16
C LEU A 166 -3.51 -17.87 4.20
N LYS A 167 -3.02 -16.64 4.13
CA LYS A 167 -1.99 -16.09 5.04
C LYS A 167 -2.50 -15.64 6.40
N GLU A 168 -3.81 -15.68 6.63
CA GLU A 168 -4.44 -15.20 7.88
C GLU A 168 -4.14 -16.08 9.10
N LYS A 169 -3.70 -17.34 8.91
CA LYS A 169 -3.50 -18.33 9.98
C LYS A 169 -2.11 -18.29 10.66
N GLY A 170 -1.32 -17.23 10.44
CA GLY A 170 -0.02 -17.05 11.11
C GLY A 170 -0.15 -16.63 12.58
N PRO A 171 0.86 -16.87 13.44
CA PRO A 171 0.82 -16.43 14.83
C PRO A 171 0.71 -14.89 14.89
N LEU A 172 -0.44 -14.39 15.34
CA LEU A 172 -0.81 -12.98 15.57
C LEU A 172 0.03 -12.27 16.67
N ILE A 173 1.26 -12.71 16.90
CA ILE A 173 2.08 -12.39 18.07
C ILE A 173 3.31 -11.61 17.64
N LYS A 174 3.16 -10.52 16.89
CA LYS A 174 4.15 -9.44 16.90
C LYS A 174 3.37 -8.14 16.85
N CYS A 175 3.62 -7.25 17.81
CA CYS A 175 3.15 -5.87 17.82
C CYS A 175 3.82 -5.11 16.66
N LYS A 176 3.55 -5.54 15.43
CA LYS A 176 4.18 -5.12 14.19
C LYS A 176 3.16 -5.12 13.06
N THR A 177 3.39 -4.27 12.07
CA THR A 177 2.66 -4.33 10.80
C THR A 177 3.12 -5.51 9.95
N ALA A 178 2.24 -5.98 9.07
CA ALA A 178 2.52 -7.07 8.12
C ALA A 178 3.40 -6.60 6.95
N GLY A 179 3.60 -5.29 6.80
CA GLY A 179 4.33 -4.68 5.71
C GLY A 179 3.44 -3.74 4.93
N ILE A 180 3.68 -3.63 3.63
CA ILE A 180 2.90 -2.77 2.74
C ILE A 180 2.27 -3.61 1.65
N CYS A 181 0.96 -3.42 1.49
CA CYS A 181 0.24 -3.79 0.28
C CYS A 181 0.52 -2.75 -0.78
N ALA A 182 1.20 -3.15 -1.85
CA ALA A 182 1.45 -2.28 -2.98
C ALA A 182 0.68 -2.77 -4.21
N SER A 183 0.37 -1.80 -5.07
CA SER A 183 -0.22 -2.01 -6.37
C SER A 183 0.73 -1.42 -7.41
N VAL A 184 1.05 -2.25 -8.40
CA VAL A 184 2.04 -1.96 -9.44
C VAL A 184 1.40 -2.25 -10.78
N TYR A 185 1.49 -1.32 -11.72
CA TYR A 185 1.13 -1.62 -13.10
C TYR A 185 2.07 -2.67 -13.68
N ASN A 186 1.60 -3.48 -14.62
CA ASN A 186 2.43 -4.51 -15.27
C ASN A 186 3.69 -3.96 -15.98
N CYS A 187 3.81 -2.65 -16.17
CA CYS A 187 5.01 -1.95 -16.65
C CYS A 187 6.02 -1.56 -15.56
N GLY A 188 5.75 -1.85 -14.28
CA GLY A 188 6.66 -1.59 -13.14
C GLY A 188 6.44 -0.26 -12.40
N ILE A 189 5.41 0.52 -12.78
CA ILE A 189 5.06 1.74 -12.05
C ILE A 189 4.21 1.40 -10.82
N ILE A 190 4.70 1.74 -9.63
CA ILE A 190 3.91 1.70 -8.40
C ILE A 190 2.80 2.75 -8.53
N ASN A 191 1.54 2.34 -8.39
CA ASN A 191 0.38 3.23 -8.51
C ASN A 191 -0.43 3.32 -7.21
N GLY A 192 -0.07 2.56 -6.18
CA GLY A 192 -0.60 2.78 -4.84
C GLY A 192 0.05 1.88 -3.80
N MET A 193 0.00 2.31 -2.54
CA MET A 193 0.58 1.62 -1.40
C MET A 193 -0.24 1.89 -0.14
N LYS A 194 -0.52 0.87 0.66
CA LYS A 194 -1.07 1.00 2.01
C LYS A 194 -0.39 0.04 2.97
N GLU A 195 -0.15 0.51 4.19
CA GLU A 195 0.35 -0.34 5.26
C GLU A 195 -0.71 -1.37 5.67
N LEU A 196 -0.27 -2.61 5.92
CA LEU A 196 -1.10 -3.70 6.42
C LEU A 196 -0.87 -3.90 7.91
N TYR A 197 -1.95 -3.89 8.69
CA TYR A 197 -1.91 -4.02 10.14
C TYR A 197 -2.14 -5.46 10.58
N GLY A 198 -1.30 -5.96 11.49
CA GLY A 198 -1.39 -7.32 12.01
C GLY A 198 -0.95 -8.36 10.99
N CYS A 199 -1.87 -8.84 10.16
CA CYS A 199 -1.63 -9.79 9.08
C CYS A 199 -2.13 -9.24 7.74
N GLU A 200 -1.64 -9.83 6.65
CA GLU A 200 -2.24 -9.67 5.33
C GLU A 200 -3.59 -10.42 5.33
N SER A 201 -4.69 -9.67 5.32
CA SER A 201 -6.05 -10.22 5.32
C SER A 201 -6.83 -9.81 4.07
N LEU A 202 -7.76 -10.64 3.63
CA LEU A 202 -8.60 -10.36 2.46
C LEU A 202 -9.40 -9.07 2.64
N THR A 203 -9.82 -8.79 3.87
CA THR A 203 -10.49 -7.53 4.25
C THR A 203 -9.61 -6.31 3.96
N GLN A 204 -8.34 -6.31 4.38
CA GLN A 204 -7.45 -5.18 4.15
C GLN A 204 -7.07 -5.03 2.67
N VAL A 205 -6.86 -6.14 1.96
CA VAL A 205 -6.59 -6.13 0.51
C VAL A 205 -7.80 -5.63 -0.27
N TYR A 206 -9.01 -6.03 0.12
CA TYR A 206 -10.24 -5.53 -0.48
C TYR A 206 -10.45 -4.03 -0.24
N MET A 207 -10.22 -3.55 0.99
CA MET A 207 -10.28 -2.12 1.30
C MET A 207 -9.25 -1.32 0.50
N PHE A 208 -8.05 -1.88 0.31
CA PHE A 208 -7.03 -1.29 -0.54
C PHE A 208 -7.48 -1.19 -1.99
N LEU A 209 -8.09 -2.23 -2.55
CA LEU A 209 -8.66 -2.23 -3.90
C LEU A 209 -9.79 -1.20 -4.08
N VAL A 210 -10.70 -1.10 -3.10
CA VAL A 210 -11.77 -0.09 -3.12
C VAL A 210 -11.18 1.32 -3.10
N TRP A 211 -10.16 1.55 -2.29
CA TRP A 211 -9.45 2.83 -2.25
C TRP A 211 -8.74 3.12 -3.58
N LEU A 212 -8.02 2.17 -4.16
CA LEU A 212 -7.39 2.33 -5.48
C LEU A 212 -8.41 2.68 -6.55
N ALA A 213 -9.56 2.00 -6.58
CA ALA A 213 -10.62 2.29 -7.55
C ALA A 213 -11.24 3.68 -7.39
N LYS A 214 -11.11 4.32 -6.23
CA LYS A 214 -11.52 5.71 -5.97
C LYS A 214 -10.48 6.72 -6.42
N GLU A 215 -9.20 6.43 -6.18
CA GLU A 215 -8.10 7.40 -6.39
C GLU A 215 -7.49 7.34 -7.80
N LEU A 216 -7.49 6.17 -8.44
CA LEU A 216 -6.91 6.01 -9.77
C LEU A 216 -7.86 6.55 -10.85
N LEU A 217 -7.34 7.45 -11.70
CA LEU A 217 -8.07 7.91 -12.89
C LEU A 217 -8.33 6.77 -13.88
N HIS A 218 -7.40 5.82 -13.96
CA HIS A 218 -7.53 4.62 -14.77
C HIS A 218 -7.17 3.39 -13.94
N PHE A 219 -8.20 2.60 -13.60
CA PHE A 219 -8.05 1.27 -13.02
C PHE A 219 -8.26 0.22 -14.14
N PRO A 220 -7.26 -0.59 -14.49
CA PRO A 220 -7.38 -1.61 -15.53
C PRO A 220 -8.29 -2.77 -15.11
N ASN A 221 -9.01 -3.35 -16.07
CA ASN A 221 -9.91 -4.48 -15.79
C ASN A 221 -9.19 -5.80 -15.45
N LEU A 222 -7.86 -5.84 -15.58
CA LEU A 222 -7.03 -7.01 -15.31
C LEU A 222 -6.32 -6.85 -13.96
N LEU A 223 -6.53 -7.82 -13.07
CA LEU A 223 -5.90 -7.87 -11.75
C LEU A 223 -5.17 -9.19 -11.55
N ALA A 224 -3.91 -9.12 -11.14
CA ALA A 224 -3.15 -10.27 -10.64
C ALA A 224 -2.83 -10.09 -9.16
N TYR A 225 -2.94 -11.17 -8.38
CA TYR A 225 -2.66 -11.20 -6.95
C TYR A 225 -2.26 -12.62 -6.55
N ASP A 226 -1.35 -12.80 -5.60
CA ASP A 226 -0.88 -14.14 -5.21
C ASP A 226 -2.01 -15.00 -4.65
N ASP A 227 -2.84 -14.47 -3.75
CA ASP A 227 -4.00 -15.15 -3.18
C ASP A 227 -5.32 -14.80 -3.89
N ALA A 228 -5.25 -14.62 -5.22
CA ALA A 228 -6.38 -14.23 -6.06
C ALA A 228 -7.59 -15.17 -5.95
N CYS A 229 -7.34 -16.45 -5.60
CA CYS A 229 -8.43 -17.41 -5.49
C CYS A 229 -9.43 -17.05 -4.38
N HIS A 230 -8.93 -16.80 -3.17
CA HIS A 230 -9.76 -16.40 -2.04
C HIS A 230 -10.26 -14.96 -2.21
N LEU A 231 -9.42 -14.06 -2.72
CA LEU A 231 -9.83 -12.68 -3.00
C LEU A 231 -11.00 -12.61 -3.98
N LYS A 232 -10.97 -13.39 -5.06
CA LYS A 232 -12.05 -13.38 -6.05
C LYS A 232 -13.36 -13.88 -5.45
N LYS A 233 -13.35 -14.98 -4.70
CA LYS A 233 -14.53 -15.46 -3.96
C LYS A 233 -15.06 -14.40 -2.99
N PHE A 234 -14.14 -13.78 -2.25
CA PHE A 234 -14.43 -12.69 -1.32
C PHE A 234 -15.14 -11.53 -2.05
N ILE A 235 -14.65 -11.10 -3.20
CA ILE A 235 -15.24 -9.98 -3.96
C ILE A 235 -16.61 -10.33 -4.55
N ILE A 236 -16.77 -11.51 -5.16
CA ILE A 236 -18.00 -11.87 -5.90
C ILE A 236 -19.15 -12.33 -5.00
N ASN A 237 -18.93 -12.43 -3.69
CA ASN A 237 -20.00 -12.76 -2.74
C ASN A 237 -21.20 -11.81 -2.97
N PRO A 238 -22.42 -12.32 -3.22
CA PRO A 238 -23.57 -11.49 -3.58
C PRO A 238 -23.89 -10.39 -2.56
N LEU A 239 -23.67 -10.66 -1.27
CA LEU A 239 -23.88 -9.66 -0.21
C LEU A 239 -22.91 -8.49 -0.31
N ARG A 240 -21.73 -8.70 -0.90
CA ARG A 240 -20.67 -7.70 -1.05
C ARG A 240 -20.68 -7.04 -2.43
N ALA A 241 -20.79 -7.83 -3.49
CA ALA A 241 -20.68 -7.39 -4.88
C ALA A 241 -21.65 -6.26 -5.26
N ILE A 242 -22.80 -6.15 -4.59
CA ILE A 242 -23.82 -5.15 -4.89
C ILE A 242 -23.79 -3.90 -4.00
N LYS A 243 -22.89 -3.81 -3.01
CA LYS A 243 -22.93 -2.78 -1.95
C LYS A 243 -22.62 -1.37 -2.44
N SER A 244 -21.74 -1.23 -3.43
CA SER A 244 -21.38 0.05 -4.02
C SER A 244 -21.01 -0.10 -5.49
N GLN A 245 -20.90 1.02 -6.21
CA GLN A 245 -20.37 1.02 -7.58
C GLN A 245 -18.96 0.44 -7.66
N TYR A 246 -18.15 0.63 -6.59
CA TYR A 246 -16.81 0.08 -6.52
C TYR A 246 -16.85 -1.43 -6.27
N SER A 247 -17.75 -1.94 -5.43
CA SER A 247 -17.94 -3.39 -5.28
C SER A 247 -18.35 -4.06 -6.58
N GLN A 248 -19.26 -3.43 -7.33
CA GLN A 248 -19.73 -3.94 -8.63
C GLN A 248 -18.60 -3.94 -9.65
N PHE A 249 -17.83 -2.84 -9.71
CA PHE A 249 -16.65 -2.73 -10.55
C PHE A 249 -15.61 -3.82 -10.22
N LEU A 250 -15.26 -3.97 -8.94
CA LEU A 250 -14.29 -4.98 -8.50
C LEU A 250 -14.78 -6.40 -8.80
N ALA A 251 -16.08 -6.68 -8.67
CA ALA A 251 -16.67 -7.98 -9.01
C ALA A 251 -16.66 -8.28 -10.51
N ALA A 252 -16.60 -7.26 -11.37
CA ALA A 252 -16.48 -7.40 -12.81
C ALA A 252 -15.02 -7.60 -13.30
N LEU A 253 -14.02 -7.42 -12.42
CA LEU A 253 -12.62 -7.57 -12.81
C LEU A 253 -12.27 -8.98 -13.26
N ARG A 254 -11.34 -9.06 -14.22
CA ARG A 254 -10.66 -10.29 -14.59
C ARG A 254 -9.51 -10.53 -13.63
N ILE A 255 -9.79 -11.29 -12.57
CA ILE A 255 -8.81 -11.60 -11.52
C ILE A 255 -8.18 -12.97 -11.76
N VAL A 256 -6.83 -13.03 -11.76
CA VAL A 256 -6.03 -14.25 -11.83
C VAL A 256 -4.96 -14.28 -10.74
N VAL A 257 -4.43 -15.47 -10.47
CA VAL A 257 -3.26 -15.64 -9.61
C VAL A 257 -2.02 -15.15 -10.33
N ASP A 258 -1.06 -14.56 -9.61
CA ASP A 258 0.26 -14.30 -10.17
C ASP A 258 0.93 -15.60 -10.65
N LYS A 259 1.50 -15.59 -11.87
CA LYS A 259 2.12 -16.74 -12.53
C LYS A 259 3.10 -17.49 -11.64
N MET A 260 3.99 -16.79 -10.94
CA MET A 260 4.99 -17.42 -10.07
C MET A 260 4.38 -18.17 -8.89
N HIS A 261 3.23 -17.71 -8.40
CA HIS A 261 2.56 -18.28 -7.25
C HIS A 261 1.55 -19.38 -7.61
N PHE A 262 1.09 -19.43 -8.87
CA PHE A 262 0.01 -20.31 -9.30
C PHE A 262 0.25 -21.81 -9.05
N ALA A 263 1.51 -22.26 -9.04
CA ALA A 263 1.86 -23.65 -8.72
C ALA A 263 1.33 -24.11 -7.35
N ASN A 264 1.17 -23.19 -6.40
CA ASN A 264 0.65 -23.48 -5.05
C ASN A 264 -0.89 -23.59 -5.01
N HIS A 265 -1.59 -23.18 -6.07
CA HIS A 265 -3.04 -23.17 -6.16
C HIS A 265 -3.55 -24.44 -6.85
N VAL A 266 -3.59 -25.53 -6.07
CA VAL A 266 -3.87 -26.87 -6.59
C VAL A 266 -5.36 -27.18 -6.81
N ASP A 267 -6.22 -26.44 -6.12
CA ASP A 267 -7.66 -26.68 -6.08
C ASP A 267 -8.33 -26.55 -7.48
N LYS A 268 -9.37 -27.35 -7.72
CA LYS A 268 -10.07 -27.39 -9.02
C LYS A 268 -10.71 -26.05 -9.36
N TRP A 269 -11.27 -25.35 -8.38
CA TRP A 269 -11.84 -24.02 -8.58
C TRP A 269 -10.75 -23.03 -8.96
N CYS A 270 -9.58 -23.09 -8.31
CA CYS A 270 -8.45 -22.21 -8.62
C CYS A 270 -8.00 -22.37 -10.08
N ARG A 271 -7.78 -23.62 -10.51
CA ARG A 271 -7.35 -23.94 -11.88
C ARG A 271 -8.34 -23.49 -12.95
N ARG A 272 -9.63 -23.41 -12.61
CA ARG A 272 -10.70 -23.06 -13.54
C ARG A 272 -10.98 -21.55 -13.59
N ASN A 273 -10.81 -20.85 -12.48
CA ASN A 273 -11.31 -19.48 -12.32
C ASN A 273 -10.24 -18.40 -12.23
N VAL A 274 -9.00 -18.75 -11.86
CA VAL A 274 -7.93 -17.77 -11.61
C VAL A 274 -6.59 -18.21 -12.20
N ASN A 275 -6.59 -19.10 -13.18
CA ASN A 275 -5.37 -19.59 -13.82
C ASN A 275 -4.84 -18.58 -14.86
N PRO A 276 -3.66 -17.97 -14.63
CA PRO A 276 -3.11 -16.95 -15.54
C PRO A 276 -2.62 -17.54 -16.87
N TYR A 277 -2.33 -18.84 -16.94
CA TYR A 277 -1.76 -19.48 -18.14
C TYR A 277 -2.82 -19.85 -19.18
N THR A 278 -4.06 -20.07 -18.74
CA THR A 278 -5.19 -20.36 -19.62
C THR A 278 -5.97 -19.12 -20.01
N ASP A 279 -5.61 -17.96 -19.44
CA ASP A 279 -6.27 -16.69 -19.70
C ASP A 279 -5.51 -15.91 -20.77
N GLU A 280 -6.09 -15.82 -21.98
CA GLU A 280 -5.45 -15.14 -23.11
C GLU A 280 -5.15 -13.65 -22.82
N GLN A 281 -5.93 -12.99 -21.95
CA GLN A 281 -5.68 -11.58 -21.60
C GLN A 281 -4.43 -11.42 -20.74
N PHE A 282 -3.98 -12.48 -20.05
CA PHE A 282 -2.78 -12.48 -19.21
C PHE A 282 -1.54 -13.09 -19.88
N LYS A 283 -1.65 -13.58 -21.11
CA LYS A 283 -0.56 -14.26 -21.82
C LYS A 283 0.72 -13.43 -21.87
N ASN A 284 0.62 -12.16 -22.26
CA ASN A 284 1.74 -11.22 -22.38
C ASN A 284 1.83 -10.22 -21.22
N ILE A 285 1.05 -10.42 -20.15
CA ILE A 285 1.08 -9.57 -18.97
C ILE A 285 2.18 -10.06 -18.02
N ASN A 286 3.04 -9.13 -17.61
CA ASN A 286 4.01 -9.30 -16.55
C ASN A 286 3.31 -9.27 -15.19
N THR A 287 2.94 -10.46 -14.68
CA THR A 287 2.31 -10.56 -13.36
C THR A 287 3.33 -10.50 -12.21
N GLU A 288 4.63 -10.61 -12.53
CA GLU A 288 5.76 -10.54 -11.59
C GLU A 288 6.26 -9.09 -11.37
N ALA A 289 5.45 -8.10 -11.77
CA ALA A 289 5.83 -6.69 -11.73
C ALA A 289 6.10 -6.21 -10.30
N CYS A 290 5.40 -6.76 -9.30
CA CYS A 290 5.65 -6.46 -7.88
C CYS A 290 7.04 -6.92 -7.46
N GLU A 291 7.39 -8.18 -7.69
CA GLU A 291 8.68 -8.77 -7.31
C GLU A 291 9.86 -8.02 -7.94
N GLN A 292 9.76 -7.73 -9.25
CA GLN A 292 10.78 -6.98 -9.98
C GLN A 292 10.94 -5.57 -9.42
N THR A 293 9.82 -4.89 -9.16
CA THR A 293 9.80 -3.54 -8.58
C THR A 293 10.37 -3.54 -7.17
N PHE A 294 9.97 -4.50 -6.33
CA PHE A 294 10.42 -4.58 -4.95
C PHE A 294 11.90 -4.93 -4.86
N GLN A 295 12.44 -5.74 -5.77
CA GLN A 295 13.87 -5.99 -5.85
C GLN A 295 14.66 -4.70 -6.11
N PHE A 296 14.14 -3.81 -6.98
CA PHE A 296 14.74 -2.50 -7.21
C PHE A 296 14.63 -1.60 -5.98
N VAL A 297 13.42 -1.49 -5.42
CA VAL A 297 13.06 -0.66 -4.26
C VAL A 297 13.84 -1.07 -3.00
N ALA A 298 14.11 -2.37 -2.81
CA ALA A 298 14.84 -2.90 -1.66
C ALA A 298 16.28 -2.35 -1.55
N LYS A 299 16.88 -1.89 -2.65
CA LYS A 299 18.17 -1.18 -2.63
C LYS A 299 18.13 0.11 -1.81
N TYR A 300 16.93 0.67 -1.62
CA TYR A 300 16.66 1.93 -0.91
C TYR A 300 15.86 1.73 0.38
N LYS A 301 15.81 0.50 0.92
CA LYS A 301 14.96 0.12 2.06
C LYS A 301 15.03 1.06 3.27
N TYR A 302 16.20 1.65 3.55
CA TYR A 302 16.39 2.57 4.68
C TYR A 302 15.69 3.92 4.48
N SER A 303 15.70 4.44 3.25
CA SER A 303 15.00 5.68 2.91
C SER A 303 13.48 5.45 2.94
N ILE A 304 13.04 4.27 2.51
CA ILE A 304 11.63 3.91 2.45
C ILE A 304 11.07 3.66 3.85
N GLN A 305 11.79 2.95 4.72
CA GLN A 305 11.35 2.70 6.10
C GLN A 305 11.14 4.00 6.90
N LEU A 306 11.97 5.01 6.68
CA LEU A 306 11.79 6.34 7.27
C LEU A 306 10.53 7.03 6.73
N ASN A 307 10.31 6.99 5.41
CA ASN A 307 9.16 7.63 4.76
C ASN A 307 7.82 6.93 5.06
N ILE A 308 7.80 5.61 5.30
CA ILE A 308 6.60 4.87 5.69
C ILE A 308 6.10 5.34 7.06
N CYS A 309 7.00 5.54 8.02
CA CYS A 309 6.64 6.13 9.32
C CYS A 309 6.08 7.56 9.15
N HIS A 310 6.53 8.33 8.15
CA HIS A 310 6.03 9.68 7.86
C HIS A 310 4.72 9.70 7.05
N MET A 311 4.39 8.63 6.32
CA MET A 311 3.10 8.48 5.60
C MET A 311 1.93 8.10 6.52
N GLU A 312 2.19 7.86 7.82
CA GLU A 312 1.19 7.50 8.84
C GLU A 312 -0.02 8.46 8.91
N ASN A 313 0.19 9.75 8.60
CA ASN A 313 -0.86 10.75 8.71
C ASN A 313 -1.64 10.97 7.39
N ILE A 314 -1.08 10.60 6.23
CA ILE A 314 -1.71 10.80 4.91
C ILE A 314 -2.75 9.70 4.63
N ILE A 315 -2.48 8.48 5.08
CA ILE A 315 -3.25 7.28 4.70
C ILE A 315 -4.43 7.01 5.65
N CYS A 316 -4.38 7.52 6.89
CA CYS A 316 -5.38 7.26 7.93
C CYS A 316 -6.48 8.34 8.05
N SER A 317 -6.38 9.44 7.30
CA SER A 317 -7.38 10.53 7.27
C SER A 317 -8.39 10.40 6.11
N CYS A 318 -8.41 9.26 5.41
CA CYS A 318 -9.34 8.94 4.32
C CYS A 318 -10.18 7.70 4.64
#